data_AF-A0AAP4A3T2-F1
#
_entry.id   AF-A0AAP4A3T2-F1
#
_cell.length_a   1.000
_cell.length_b   1.000
_cell.length_c   1.000
_cell.angle_alpha   90.00
_cell.angle_beta   90.00
_cell.angle_gamma   90.00
#
_symmetry.space_group_name_H-M   'P 1'
#
loop_
_entity.id
_entity.type
_entity.pdbx_description
1 polymer ?
#
loop_
_entity_poly.entity_id
_entity_poly.type
_entity_poly.pdbx_seq_one_letter_code
_entity_poly.pdbx_strand_id
1 'polypeptide(L)'
;MKTAIKITKFIAGGIEVLLGIPVLGASIILGLAWIPLGVMLVFHIINLVLSKNENLPITGSILGIVGNALGWIPFLGMIMHILTAVFVIIEACKMKVE
;
A
#
# COMPACT_ATOMS: atom_id res chain seq x y z
N MET A 1 -18.69 -5.83 5.33
CA MET A 1 -17.50 -5.88 4.43
C MET A 1 -16.72 -4.57 4.41
N LYS A 2 -17.38 -3.42 4.17
CA LYS A 2 -16.74 -2.08 4.10
C LYS A 2 -15.87 -1.71 5.32
N THR A 3 -16.29 -2.03 6.54
CA THR A 3 -15.48 -1.81 7.76
C THR A 3 -14.11 -2.50 7.69
N ALA A 4 -14.10 -3.77 7.28
CA ALA A 4 -12.88 -4.54 7.15
C ALA A 4 -11.97 -3.93 6.07
N ILE A 5 -12.53 -3.56 4.91
CA ILE A 5 -11.79 -2.89 3.84
C ILE A 5 -11.15 -1.59 4.34
N LYS A 6 -11.91 -0.76 5.05
CA LYS A 6 -11.38 0.48 5.65
C LYS A 6 -10.19 0.21 6.56
N ILE A 7 -10.29 -0.79 7.44
CA ILE A 7 -9.19 -1.18 8.33
C ILE A 7 -7.98 -1.67 7.53
N THR A 8 -8.19 -2.55 6.56
CA THR A 8 -7.08 -3.08 5.72
C THR A 8 -6.38 -1.99 4.92
N LYS A 9 -7.11 -0.94 4.48
CA LYS A 9 -6.50 0.23 3.85
C LYS A 9 -5.67 1.05 4.84
N PHE A 10 -6.15 1.27 6.07
CA PHE A 10 -5.32 1.94 7.09
C PHE A 10 -4.05 1.14 7.41
N ILE A 11 -4.15 -0.19 7.52
CA ILE A 11 -3.00 -1.06 7.72
C ILE A 11 -2.02 -0.93 6.54
N ALA A 12 -2.53 -1.03 5.30
CA ALA A 12 -1.71 -0.88 4.10
C ALA A 12 -1.02 0.49 4.08
N GLY A 13 -1.77 1.57 4.32
CA GLY A 13 -1.22 2.92 4.38
C GLY A 13 -0.13 3.07 5.44
N GLY A 14 -0.31 2.52 6.65
CA GLY A 14 0.70 2.55 7.70
C GLY A 14 1.98 1.81 7.34
N ILE A 15 1.88 0.63 6.71
CA ILE A 15 3.05 -0.12 6.24
C ILE A 15 3.76 0.64 5.11
N GLU A 16 3.01 1.22 4.17
CA GLU A 16 3.57 2.02 3.06
C GLU A 16 4.30 3.27 3.57
N VAL A 17 3.80 3.95 4.61
CA VAL A 17 4.54 5.05 5.27
C VAL A 17 5.86 4.55 5.80
N LEU A 18 5.85 3.42 6.51
CA LEU A 18 7.04 2.84 7.13
C LEU A 18 8.09 2.43 6.08
N LEU A 19 7.66 1.83 4.97
CA LEU A 19 8.52 1.47 3.84
C LEU A 19 8.97 2.68 2.99
N GLY A 20 8.22 3.78 3.03
CA GLY A 20 8.56 5.03 2.34
C GLY A 20 9.60 5.89 3.04
N ILE A 21 9.86 5.68 4.34
CA ILE A 21 10.90 6.40 5.08
C ILE A 21 12.27 5.98 4.53
N PRO A 22 13.17 6.88 4.10
CA PRO A 22 14.31 6.47 3.29
C PRO A 22 15.24 5.42 3.90
N VAL A 23 15.86 5.74 5.04
CA VAL A 23 16.83 4.84 5.69
C VAL A 23 16.14 3.62 6.31
N LEU A 24 14.95 3.81 6.88
CA LEU A 24 14.19 2.76 7.54
C LEU A 24 13.58 1.76 6.55
N GLY A 25 12.94 2.27 5.49
CA GLY A 25 12.38 1.45 4.42
C GLY A 25 13.45 0.68 3.68
N ALA A 26 14.58 1.33 3.35
CA ALA A 26 15.71 0.65 2.72
C ALA A 26 16.29 -0.45 3.62
N SER A 27 16.48 -0.19 4.93
CA SER A 27 17.02 -1.20 5.85
C SER A 27 16.08 -2.40 6.00
N ILE A 28 14.77 -2.19 5.97
CA ILE A 28 13.77 -3.26 6.05
C ILE A 28 13.74 -4.08 4.75
N ILE A 29 13.66 -3.43 3.59
CA ILE A 29 13.60 -4.11 2.29
C ILE A 29 14.87 -4.94 2.08
N LEU A 30 16.05 -4.38 2.34
CA LEU A 30 17.33 -5.07 2.18
C LEU A 30 17.53 -6.15 3.26
N GLY A 31 17.23 -5.82 4.52
CA GLY A 31 17.38 -6.75 5.65
C GLY A 31 16.45 -7.95 5.60
N LEU A 32 15.31 -7.83 4.90
CA LEU A 32 14.35 -8.90 4.66
C LEU A 32 14.37 -9.42 3.22
N ALA A 33 15.47 -9.24 2.49
CA ALA A 33 15.69 -9.79 1.15
C ALA A 33 14.53 -9.56 0.16
N TRP A 34 14.01 -8.33 0.09
CA TRP A 34 12.90 -7.89 -0.77
C TRP A 34 11.56 -8.60 -0.52
N ILE A 35 11.45 -9.49 0.48
CA ILE A 35 10.20 -10.13 0.88
C ILE A 35 9.08 -9.12 1.16
N PRO A 36 9.32 -7.96 1.84
CA PRO A 36 8.28 -6.98 2.08
C PRO A 36 7.58 -6.48 0.81
N LEU A 37 8.30 -6.33 -0.31
CA LEU A 37 7.70 -5.90 -1.58
C LEU A 37 6.72 -6.95 -2.12
N GLY A 38 7.10 -8.23 -2.04
CA GLY A 38 6.22 -9.34 -2.47
C GLY A 38 4.97 -9.46 -1.59
N VAL A 39 5.14 -9.33 -0.27
CA VAL A 39 4.02 -9.37 0.68
C VAL A 39 3.05 -8.22 0.43
N MET A 40 3.58 -7.00 0.27
CA MET A 40 2.75 -5.81 0.03
C MET A 40 2.08 -5.84 -1.34
N LEU A 41 2.74 -6.38 -2.38
CA LEU A 41 2.12 -6.61 -3.68
C LEU A 41 0.87 -7.49 -3.56
N VAL A 42 0.95 -8.63 -2.88
CA VAL A 42 -0.20 -9.51 -2.64
C VAL A 42 -1.26 -8.79 -1.82
N PHE A 43 -0.86 -8.06 -0.79
CA PHE A 43 -1.80 -7.33 0.06
C PHE A 43 -2.60 -6.27 -0.70
N HIS A 44 -1.96 -5.52 -1.60
CA HIS A 44 -2.65 -4.57 -2.47
C HIS A 44 -3.57 -5.23 -3.49
N ILE A 45 -3.21 -6.39 -4.03
CA ILE A 45 -4.11 -7.16 -4.91
C ILE A 45 -5.38 -7.57 -4.17
N ILE A 46 -5.24 -8.07 -2.94
CA ILE A 46 -6.39 -8.43 -2.09
C ILE A 46 -7.26 -7.20 -1.84
N ASN A 47 -6.67 -6.08 -1.41
CA ASN A 47 -7.39 -4.83 -1.18
C ASN A 47 -8.07 -4.29 -2.43
N LEU A 48 -7.46 -4.46 -3.61
CA LEU A 48 -8.03 -4.07 -4.90
C LEU A 48 -9.27 -4.90 -5.23
N VAL A 49 -9.19 -6.24 -5.10
CA VAL A 49 -10.32 -7.14 -5.38
C VAL A 49 -11.47 -6.86 -4.41
N LEU A 50 -11.18 -6.74 -3.11
CA LEU A 50 -12.20 -6.43 -2.10
C LEU A 50 -12.86 -5.07 -2.35
N SER A 51 -12.06 -4.03 -2.63
CA SER A 51 -12.58 -2.68 -2.90
C SER A 51 -13.41 -2.64 -4.18
N LYS A 52 -12.99 -3.36 -5.24
CA LYS A 52 -13.73 -3.42 -6.50
C LYS A 52 -15.10 -4.09 -6.33
N ASN A 53 -15.20 -5.16 -5.55
CA ASN A 53 -16.46 -5.86 -5.29
C ASN A 53 -17.49 -4.98 -4.55
N GLU A 54 -17.01 -4.02 -3.74
CA GLU A 54 -17.85 -3.09 -2.97
C GLU A 54 -18.02 -1.72 -3.67
N ASN A 55 -17.58 -1.58 -4.93
CA ASN A 55 -17.57 -0.32 -5.70
C ASN A 55 -16.87 0.83 -4.96
N LEU A 56 -15.78 0.53 -4.27
CA LEU A 56 -14.96 1.50 -3.54
C LEU A 56 -13.76 1.97 -4.39
N PRO A 57 -13.14 3.12 -4.07
CA PRO A 57 -11.93 3.57 -4.74
C PRO A 57 -10.83 2.51 -4.73
N ILE A 58 -10.09 2.37 -5.83
CA ILE A 58 -9.01 1.37 -6.01
C ILE A 58 -7.67 1.99 -6.37
N THR A 59 -7.58 3.32 -6.51
CA THR A 59 -6.40 4.04 -7.01
C THR A 59 -5.19 3.78 -6.12
N GLY A 60 -5.38 3.85 -4.79
CA GLY A 60 -4.31 3.56 -3.83
C GLY A 60 -3.76 2.14 -3.97
N SER A 61 -4.64 1.14 -4.15
CA SER A 61 -4.21 -0.24 -4.34
C SER A 61 -3.51 -0.48 -5.68
N ILE A 62 -3.92 0.20 -6.75
CA ILE A 62 -3.21 0.15 -8.05
C ILE A 62 -1.82 0.77 -7.92
N LEU A 63 -1.70 1.94 -7.29
CA LEU A 63 -0.40 2.56 -7.02
C LEU A 63 0.50 1.64 -6.19
N GLY A 64 -0.05 0.96 -5.19
CA GLY A 64 0.68 -0.02 -4.40
C GLY A 64 1.17 -1.20 -5.23
N ILE A 65 0.36 -1.74 -6.14
CA ILE A 65 0.79 -2.82 -7.05
C ILE A 65 1.96 -2.36 -7.94
N VAL A 66 1.82 -1.21 -8.58
CA VAL A 66 2.88 -0.64 -9.45
C VAL A 66 4.13 -0.32 -8.63
N GLY A 67 3.95 0.28 -7.46
CA GLY A 67 5.04 0.65 -6.55
C GLY A 67 5.83 -0.56 -6.09
N ASN A 68 5.17 -1.65 -5.70
CA ASN A 68 5.85 -2.87 -5.27
C ASN A 68 6.52 -3.61 -6.44
N ALA A 69 5.98 -3.53 -7.66
CA ALA A 69 6.64 -4.08 -8.87
C ALA A 69 7.91 -3.30 -9.26
N LEU A 70 7.98 -2.01 -8.93
CA LEU A 70 9.11 -1.12 -9.20
C LEU A 70 9.99 -0.85 -7.96
N GLY A 71 9.63 -1.41 -6.80
CA GLY A 71 10.19 -1.05 -5.49
C GLY A 71 11.65 -1.44 -5.27
N TRP A 72 12.22 -2.22 -6.19
CA TRP A 72 13.64 -2.57 -6.22
C TRP A 72 14.53 -1.46 -6.78
N ILE A 73 13.95 -0.44 -7.45
CA ILE A 73 14.67 0.73 -7.95
C ILE A 73 14.81 1.75 -6.81
N PRO A 74 16.04 2.08 -6.36
CA PRO A 74 16.26 3.05 -5.30
C PRO A 74 15.64 4.41 -5.63
N PHE A 75 15.20 5.15 -4.61
CA PHE A 75 14.46 6.43 -4.70
C PHE A 75 13.10 6.36 -5.38
N LEU A 76 12.98 5.70 -6.53
CA LEU A 76 11.69 5.48 -7.17
C LEU A 76 10.76 4.67 -6.27
N GLY A 77 11.22 3.55 -5.72
CA GLY A 77 10.44 2.75 -4.77
C GLY A 77 9.99 3.57 -3.55
N MET A 78 10.87 4.42 -3.01
CA MET A 78 10.54 5.28 -1.87
C MET A 78 9.44 6.28 -2.19
N ILE A 79 9.54 6.96 -3.34
CA ILE A 79 8.51 7.90 -3.82
C ILE A 79 7.19 7.15 -4.03
N MET A 80 7.23 5.97 -4.64
CA MET A 80 6.03 5.15 -4.88
C MET A 80 5.36 4.71 -3.58
N HIS A 81 6.12 4.33 -2.55
CA HIS A 81 5.57 3.97 -1.24
C HIS A 81 4.89 5.17 -0.57
N ILE A 82 5.51 6.37 -0.62
CA ILE A 82 4.91 7.60 -0.07
C ILE A 82 3.61 7.96 -0.81
N LEU A 83 3.62 7.92 -2.15
CA LEU A 83 2.42 8.19 -2.94
C LEU A 83 1.32 7.18 -2.65
N THR A 84 1.64 5.89 -2.62
CA THR A 84 0.70 4.82 -2.28
C THR A 84 0.09 5.06 -0.90
N ALA A 85 0.92 5.35 0.11
CA ALA A 85 0.47 5.64 1.47
C ALA A 85 -0.55 6.77 1.51
N VAL A 86 -0.26 7.90 0.87
CA VAL A 86 -1.15 9.07 0.84
C VAL A 86 -2.49 8.71 0.21
N PHE A 87 -2.50 8.07 -0.94
CA PHE A 87 -3.74 7.73 -1.65
C PHE A 87 -4.57 6.71 -0.87
N VAL A 88 -3.96 5.63 -0.38
CA VAL A 88 -4.66 4.59 0.38
C VAL A 88 -5.26 5.14 1.67
N ILE A 89 -4.54 5.99 2.40
CA ILE A 89 -5.04 6.61 3.65
C ILE A 89 -6.18 7.58 3.34
N ILE A 90 -6.06 8.42 2.30
CA ILE A 90 -7.16 9.32 1.89
C ILE A 90 -8.41 8.53 1.54
N GLU A 91 -8.27 7.43 0.78
CA GLU A 91 -9.38 6.54 0.46
C GLU A 91 -10.02 5.93 1.71
N ALA A 92 -9.21 5.49 2.68
CA ALA A 92 -9.69 4.96 3.95
C ALA A 92 -10.44 6.02 4.76
N CYS A 93 -9.90 7.24 4.85
CA CYS A 93 -10.52 8.36 5.57
C CYS A 93 -11.86 8.79 4.96
N LYS A 94 -11.95 8.83 3.62
CA LYS A 94 -13.19 9.21 2.90
C LYS A 94 -14.25 8.12 2.87
N MET A 95 -13.90 6.88 3.23
CA MET A 95 -14.83 5.75 3.22
C MET A 95 -15.86 5.87 4.35
N LYS A 96 -17.14 5.99 3.96
CA LYS A 96 -18.29 5.89 4.87
C LYS A 96 -18.61 4.42 5.12
N VAL A 97 -18.68 4.08 6.41
CA VAL A 97 -19.08 2.75 6.89
C VAL A 97 -20.47 2.96 7.48
N GLU A 98 -21.48 2.68 6.68
CA GLU A 98 -22.88 2.64 7.08
C GLU A 98 -23.23 1.22 7.54
#